data_AF-A0A7K0K064-F1
#
_entry.id   AF-A0A7K0K064-F1
#
_cell.length_a   1.000
_cell.length_b   1.000
_cell.length_c   1.000
_cell.angle_alpha   90.00
_cell.angle_beta   90.00
_cell.angle_gamma   90.00
#
_symmetry.space_group_name_H-M   'P 1'
#
loop_
_entity.id
_entity.type
_entity.pdbx_description
1 polymer ?
#
loop_
_entity_poly.entity_id
_entity_poly.type
_entity_poly.pdbx_seq_one_letter_code
_entity_poly.pdbx_strand_id
1 'polypeptide(L)'
;MSPNLPADAADQTDAGSLDGLHAGSHRRPNVPAPLIFMLEGTIQYVGAGLAVGLFALFAPMTVAWMRSIIAGILLMAWRRPWGKRALSWKGYAWSCAFGVALVAMNTTFYEAIARLPLGTTVSIEFLGPVIFAAIGIPGIKGKLSVLVAFSGVVLISGFGLDLGDSRQLVGLIWALVAGGLWVAYMALGRKVAVLGRGLDSLAIAVLFGSFLQLPFAIPEIPAVFRAPEAIALAIAMSVCSSFIPYVLEQVVLRGVKAPLFALLSALLPVTSLLVGLLMLRQIPTPAELGGLVLVSLAVAMTYRRS
;
A
#
# COMPACT_ATOMS: atom_id res chain seq x y z
N MET A 1 -69.98 33.33 -21.20
CA MET A 1 -71.10 32.64 -21.85
C MET A 1 -70.61 32.26 -23.25
N SER A 2 -70.24 30.98 -23.42
CA SER A 2 -69.93 30.30 -24.69
C SER A 2 -68.70 30.83 -25.48
N PRO A 3 -68.26 30.17 -26.57
CA PRO A 3 -67.12 29.23 -26.61
C PRO A 3 -66.13 29.56 -27.76
N ASN A 4 -65.04 28.78 -27.94
CA ASN A 4 -64.53 28.40 -29.28
C ASN A 4 -63.23 27.56 -29.21
N LEU A 5 -63.33 26.31 -29.68
CA LEU A 5 -62.26 25.59 -30.40
C LEU A 5 -62.32 26.04 -31.88
N PRO A 6 -61.25 25.91 -32.70
CA PRO A 6 -60.92 24.64 -33.42
C PRO A 6 -59.37 24.42 -33.56
N ALA A 7 -58.79 23.21 -33.52
CA ALA A 7 -58.77 22.11 -34.50
C ALA A 7 -58.46 22.56 -35.95
N ASP A 8 -57.21 22.38 -36.43
CA ASP A 8 -56.93 21.63 -37.67
C ASP A 8 -55.43 21.51 -38.04
N ALA A 9 -55.18 20.53 -38.91
CA ALA A 9 -53.96 20.19 -39.68
C ALA A 9 -53.00 19.18 -39.01
N ALA A 10 -53.05 17.89 -39.36
CA ALA A 10 -52.45 17.26 -40.57
C ALA A 10 -50.91 17.19 -40.44
N ASP A 11 -50.16 16.16 -40.81
CA ASP A 11 -50.36 14.83 -41.37
C ASP A 11 -48.96 14.15 -41.35
N GLN A 12 -48.94 12.83 -41.40
CA GLN A 12 -47.88 11.87 -41.75
C GLN A 12 -46.46 12.39 -42.08
N THR A 13 -45.42 11.72 -41.58
CA THR A 13 -44.68 10.71 -42.37
C THR A 13 -43.53 10.06 -41.61
N ASP A 14 -43.32 8.82 -42.02
CA ASP A 14 -42.44 7.76 -41.57
C ASP A 14 -40.97 7.95 -42.01
N ALA A 15 -40.13 7.07 -41.46
CA ALA A 15 -38.84 6.61 -41.99
C ALA A 15 -37.55 7.44 -41.78
N GLY A 16 -36.65 6.86 -40.96
CA GLY A 16 -35.31 6.57 -41.47
C GLY A 16 -34.14 7.16 -40.70
N SER A 17 -33.35 6.25 -40.12
CA SER A 17 -31.88 6.36 -39.98
C SER A 17 -31.35 7.37 -38.97
N LEU A 18 -31.21 6.96 -37.69
CA LEU A 18 -30.04 7.30 -36.86
C LEU A 18 -29.61 6.14 -35.94
N ASP A 19 -29.79 4.89 -36.39
CA ASP A 19 -29.03 3.74 -35.87
C ASP A 19 -27.58 3.87 -36.35
N GLY A 20 -26.65 4.27 -35.48
CA GLY A 20 -25.24 4.18 -35.87
C GLY A 20 -24.17 4.87 -35.03
N LEU A 21 -24.46 5.59 -33.94
CA LEU A 21 -23.41 6.32 -33.19
C LEU A 21 -23.56 6.24 -31.67
N HIS A 22 -23.79 5.05 -31.12
CA HIS A 22 -23.42 4.79 -29.74
C HIS A 22 -22.05 4.12 -29.69
N ALA A 23 -21.06 5.01 -29.54
CA ALA A 23 -19.75 4.82 -28.95
C ALA A 23 -19.49 3.39 -28.46
N GLY A 24 -18.50 2.73 -29.07
CA GLY A 24 -17.94 1.50 -28.56
C GLY A 24 -17.62 1.65 -27.08
N SER A 25 -18.50 1.12 -26.23
CA SER A 25 -18.20 0.91 -24.83
C SER A 25 -17.03 -0.05 -24.83
N HIS A 26 -15.82 0.45 -24.59
CA HIS A 26 -14.74 -0.39 -24.13
C HIS A 26 -15.23 -1.06 -22.85
N ARG A 27 -15.85 -2.23 -22.98
CA ARG A 27 -16.14 -3.14 -21.88
C ARG A 27 -14.78 -3.47 -21.30
N ARG A 28 -14.39 -2.72 -20.26
CA ARG A 28 -13.21 -3.06 -19.48
C ARG A 28 -13.42 -4.50 -19.02
N PRO A 29 -12.46 -5.40 -19.21
CA PRO A 29 -12.58 -6.76 -18.70
C PRO A 29 -12.95 -6.65 -17.22
N ASN A 30 -14.08 -7.27 -16.86
CA ASN A 30 -14.68 -7.18 -15.54
C ASN A 30 -13.89 -8.06 -14.58
N VAL A 31 -12.61 -7.72 -14.37
CA VAL A 31 -11.76 -8.41 -13.40
C VAL A 31 -12.32 -8.06 -12.02
N PRO A 32 -12.74 -9.06 -11.21
CA PRO A 32 -13.25 -8.81 -9.87
C PRO A 32 -12.22 -8.02 -9.07
N ALA A 33 -12.61 -6.87 -8.53
CA ALA A 33 -11.76 -6.03 -7.69
C ALA A 33 -11.05 -6.79 -6.53
N PRO A 34 -11.61 -7.88 -5.96
CA PRO A 34 -10.90 -8.76 -5.04
C PRO A 34 -9.63 -9.42 -5.60
N LEU A 35 -9.68 -9.89 -6.84
CA LEU A 35 -8.53 -10.53 -7.47
C LEU A 35 -7.42 -9.51 -7.71
N ILE A 36 -7.77 -8.27 -8.08
CA ILE A 36 -6.81 -7.18 -8.26
C ILE A 36 -6.10 -6.87 -6.94
N PHE A 37 -6.82 -6.81 -5.82
CA PHE A 37 -6.24 -6.55 -4.50
C PHE A 37 -5.33 -7.69 -4.03
N MET A 38 -5.75 -8.96 -4.18
CA MET A 38 -4.91 -10.10 -3.82
C MET A 38 -3.65 -10.19 -4.69
N LEU A 39 -3.81 -9.93 -6.00
CA LEU A 39 -2.68 -9.84 -6.93
C LEU A 39 -1.74 -8.71 -6.53
N GLU A 40 -2.26 -7.53 -6.22
CA GLU A 40 -1.49 -6.37 -5.78
C GLU A 40 -0.68 -6.69 -4.52
N GLY A 41 -1.30 -7.19 -3.45
CA GLY A 41 -0.60 -7.59 -2.24
C GLY A 41 0.44 -8.69 -2.49
N THR A 42 0.14 -9.66 -3.35
CA THR A 42 1.11 -10.73 -3.71
C THR A 42 2.32 -10.15 -4.42
N ILE A 43 2.12 -9.31 -5.44
CA ILE A 43 3.20 -8.64 -6.18
C ILE A 43 4.02 -7.76 -5.22
N GLN A 44 3.34 -7.07 -4.30
CA GLN A 44 4.00 -6.23 -3.30
C GLN A 44 4.97 -7.03 -2.43
N TYR A 45 4.50 -8.15 -1.86
CA TYR A 45 5.33 -8.97 -0.98
C TYR A 45 6.40 -9.76 -1.75
N VAL A 46 6.15 -10.18 -2.98
CA VAL A 46 7.20 -10.72 -3.87
C VAL A 46 8.31 -9.68 -4.05
N GLY A 47 7.95 -8.42 -4.26
CA GLY A 47 8.91 -7.32 -4.29
C GLY A 47 9.68 -7.18 -2.97
N ALA A 48 9.02 -7.31 -1.82
CA ALA A 48 9.71 -7.34 -0.52
C ALA A 48 10.66 -8.54 -0.38
N GLY A 49 10.31 -9.71 -0.91
CA GLY A 49 11.20 -10.87 -0.98
C GLY A 49 12.46 -10.59 -1.82
N LEU A 50 12.32 -9.92 -2.96
CA LEU A 50 13.47 -9.47 -3.77
C LEU A 50 14.35 -8.47 -3.00
N ALA A 51 13.74 -7.61 -2.17
CA ALA A 51 14.47 -6.68 -1.31
C ALA A 51 15.36 -7.40 -0.30
N VAL A 52 14.87 -8.51 0.29
CA VAL A 52 15.66 -9.31 1.23
C VAL A 52 16.92 -9.88 0.58
N GLY A 53 16.85 -10.24 -0.72
CA GLY A 53 18.03 -10.65 -1.48
C GLY A 53 19.08 -9.53 -1.62
N LEU A 54 18.65 -8.27 -1.72
CA LEU A 54 19.55 -7.11 -1.81
C LEU A 54 20.23 -6.77 -0.49
N PHE A 55 19.70 -7.21 0.66
CA PHE A 55 20.34 -6.99 1.97
C PHE A 55 21.66 -7.73 2.15
N ALA A 56 21.95 -8.71 1.28
CA ALA A 56 23.26 -9.37 1.23
C ALA A 56 24.34 -8.47 0.60
N LEU A 57 23.95 -7.45 -0.17
CA LEU A 57 24.85 -6.58 -0.93
C LEU A 57 24.95 -5.17 -0.33
N PHE A 58 23.84 -4.67 0.24
CA PHE A 58 23.73 -3.29 0.73
C PHE A 58 22.98 -3.23 2.06
N ALA A 59 23.22 -2.17 2.82
CA ALA A 59 22.47 -1.89 4.03
C ALA A 59 20.96 -1.74 3.73
N PRO A 60 20.06 -2.14 4.65
CA PRO A 60 18.61 -2.09 4.41
C PRO A 60 18.11 -0.68 4.07
N MET A 61 18.72 0.34 4.68
CA MET A 61 18.45 1.75 4.40
C MET A 61 18.78 2.16 2.96
N THR A 62 19.89 1.64 2.39
CA THR A 62 20.24 1.87 0.98
C THR A 62 19.26 1.18 0.05
N VAL A 63 18.85 -0.06 0.35
CA VAL A 63 17.85 -0.77 -0.45
C VAL A 63 16.49 -0.06 -0.38
N ALA A 64 16.12 0.50 0.79
CA ALA A 64 14.92 1.33 0.94
C ALA A 64 15.02 2.63 0.14
N TRP A 65 16.20 3.25 0.06
CA TRP A 65 16.44 4.38 -0.82
C TRP A 65 16.29 3.99 -2.30
N MET A 66 16.89 2.88 -2.73
CA MET A 66 16.77 2.36 -4.10
C MET A 66 15.30 2.14 -4.48
N ARG A 67 14.51 1.53 -3.59
CA ARG A 67 13.05 1.39 -3.74
C ARG A 67 12.36 2.71 -4.02
N SER A 68 12.64 3.72 -3.19
CA SER A 68 11.98 5.03 -3.28
C SER A 68 12.43 5.83 -4.51
N ILE A 69 13.73 5.91 -4.78
CA ILE A 69 14.24 6.72 -5.90
C ILE A 69 13.80 6.15 -7.25
N ILE A 70 13.88 4.83 -7.43
CA ILE A 70 13.45 4.18 -8.68
C ILE A 70 11.94 4.34 -8.85
N ALA A 71 11.13 4.06 -7.83
CA ALA A 71 9.69 4.25 -7.90
C ALA A 71 9.31 5.72 -8.15
N GLY A 72 9.99 6.66 -7.49
CA GLY A 72 9.79 8.10 -7.68
C GLY A 72 10.08 8.54 -9.10
N ILE A 73 11.20 8.10 -9.69
CA ILE A 73 11.56 8.37 -11.08
C ILE A 73 10.50 7.80 -12.04
N LEU A 74 10.10 6.54 -11.86
CA LEU A 74 9.11 5.89 -12.72
C LEU A 74 7.75 6.59 -12.66
N LEU A 75 7.29 6.93 -11.44
CA LEU A 75 6.04 7.67 -11.25
C LEU A 75 6.11 9.08 -11.84
N MET A 76 7.23 9.80 -11.68
CA MET A 76 7.41 11.13 -12.25
C MET A 76 7.46 11.09 -13.78
N ALA A 77 8.16 10.10 -14.35
CA ALA A 77 8.23 9.89 -15.80
C ALA A 77 6.86 9.57 -16.42
N TRP A 78 6.01 8.83 -15.70
CA TRP A 78 4.67 8.45 -16.14
C TRP A 78 3.62 9.54 -15.89
N ARG A 79 3.50 10.02 -14.65
CA ARG A 79 2.49 10.99 -14.23
C ARG A 79 2.78 12.41 -14.70
N ARG A 80 4.06 12.77 -14.77
CA ARG A 80 4.54 14.07 -15.26
C ARG A 80 3.74 15.23 -14.63
N PRO A 81 3.83 15.45 -13.30
CA PRO A 81 2.98 16.37 -12.55
C PRO A 81 3.40 17.84 -12.73
N TRP A 82 3.58 18.26 -13.98
CA TRP A 82 3.94 19.62 -14.39
C TRP A 82 2.90 20.21 -15.36
N GLY A 83 2.94 21.52 -15.57
CA GLY A 83 1.96 22.25 -16.39
C GLY A 83 0.53 22.10 -15.86
N LYS A 84 -0.39 21.56 -16.67
CA LYS A 84 -1.80 21.35 -16.29
C LYS A 84 -2.00 20.43 -15.08
N ARG A 85 -1.00 19.58 -14.78
CA ARG A 85 -1.00 18.65 -13.63
C ARG A 85 -0.26 19.18 -12.40
N ALA A 86 0.33 20.38 -12.48
CA ALA A 86 1.05 20.98 -11.36
C ALA A 86 0.14 21.20 -10.14
N LEU A 87 0.62 20.84 -8.96
CA LEU A 87 -0.14 20.98 -7.73
C LEU A 87 -0.18 22.44 -7.26
N SER A 88 -1.13 22.77 -6.40
CA SER A 88 -1.07 24.02 -5.64
C SER A 88 0.05 23.97 -4.62
N TRP A 89 0.48 25.13 -4.10
CA TRP A 89 1.49 25.20 -3.02
C TRP A 89 1.13 24.30 -1.82
N LYS A 90 -0.14 24.34 -1.39
CA LYS A 90 -0.65 23.45 -0.34
C LYS A 90 -0.57 21.98 -0.73
N GLY A 91 -0.81 21.65 -2.01
CA GLY A 91 -0.67 20.30 -2.54
C GLY A 91 0.76 19.79 -2.50
N TYR A 92 1.75 20.63 -2.84
CA TYR A 92 3.17 20.27 -2.68
C TYR A 92 3.52 20.05 -1.21
N ALA A 93 3.14 20.96 -0.31
CA ALA A 93 3.44 20.83 1.12
C ALA A 93 2.88 19.53 1.73
N TRP A 94 1.60 19.21 1.46
CA TRP A 94 1.00 17.95 1.93
C TRP A 94 1.63 16.72 1.26
N SER A 95 2.00 16.80 -0.02
CA SER A 95 2.68 15.71 -0.72
C SER A 95 4.07 15.46 -0.11
N CYS A 96 4.83 16.50 0.23
CA CYS A 96 6.13 16.36 0.88
C CYS A 96 6.00 15.75 2.28
N ALA A 97 5.05 16.23 3.10
CA ALA A 97 4.80 15.67 4.43
C ALA A 97 4.38 14.19 4.36
N PHE A 98 3.49 13.86 3.43
CA PHE A 98 3.10 12.48 3.15
C PHE A 98 4.29 11.63 2.67
N GLY A 99 5.14 12.19 1.82
CA GLY A 99 6.37 11.56 1.34
C GLY A 99 7.33 11.22 2.46
N VAL A 100 7.55 12.13 3.41
CA VAL A 100 8.39 11.90 4.60
C VAL A 100 7.85 10.70 5.40
N ALA A 101 6.56 10.69 5.71
CA ALA A 101 5.95 9.59 6.45
C ALA A 101 6.06 8.25 5.69
N LEU A 102 5.79 8.26 4.37
CA LEU A 102 5.85 7.09 3.51
C LEU A 102 7.25 6.48 3.44
N VAL A 103 8.28 7.29 3.16
CA VAL A 103 9.65 6.78 3.06
C VAL A 103 10.21 6.39 4.42
N ALA A 104 9.87 7.11 5.48
CA ALA A 104 10.27 6.74 6.84
C ALA A 104 9.69 5.37 7.22
N MET A 105 8.38 5.18 7.01
CA MET A 105 7.70 3.91 7.23
C MET A 105 8.39 2.76 6.46
N ASN A 106 8.61 2.94 5.16
CA ASN A 106 9.29 1.94 4.33
C ASN A 106 10.72 1.65 4.80
N THR A 107 11.50 2.66 5.18
CA THR A 107 12.86 2.46 5.72
C THR A 107 12.83 1.63 7.00
N THR A 108 11.94 1.98 7.93
CA THR A 108 11.81 1.25 9.19
C THR A 108 11.32 -0.18 8.98
N PHE A 109 10.45 -0.40 8.00
CA PHE A 109 10.03 -1.74 7.60
C PHE A 109 11.22 -2.55 7.07
N TYR A 110 12.07 -1.96 6.23
CA TYR A 110 13.26 -2.62 5.67
C TYR A 110 14.28 -2.98 6.75
N GLU A 111 14.49 -2.11 7.73
CA GLU A 111 15.31 -2.42 8.91
C GLU A 111 14.70 -3.57 9.74
N ALA A 112 13.37 -3.66 9.83
CA ALA A 112 12.72 -4.77 10.51
C ALA A 112 12.88 -6.10 9.76
N ILE A 113 12.57 -6.16 8.45
CA ILE A 113 12.66 -7.40 7.65
C ILE A 113 14.09 -7.89 7.41
N ALA A 114 15.10 -7.04 7.63
CA ALA A 114 16.51 -7.46 7.66
C ALA A 114 16.89 -8.24 8.94
N ARG A 115 16.04 -8.20 9.96
CA ARG A 115 16.28 -8.78 11.29
C ARG A 115 15.24 -9.81 11.71
N LEU A 116 14.01 -9.67 11.21
CA LEU A 116 12.89 -10.56 11.50
C LEU A 116 12.36 -11.21 10.22
N PRO A 117 11.70 -12.38 10.32
CA PRO A 117 10.96 -12.96 9.21
C PRO A 117 9.92 -11.99 8.63
N LEU A 118 9.68 -12.09 7.32
CA LEU A 118 8.80 -11.19 6.57
C LEU A 118 7.36 -11.23 7.11
N GLY A 119 6.81 -12.42 7.29
CA GLY A 119 5.45 -12.61 7.80
C GLY A 119 5.28 -12.05 9.22
N THR A 120 6.27 -12.28 10.08
CA THR A 120 6.33 -11.78 11.45
C THR A 120 6.35 -10.25 11.48
N THR A 121 7.21 -9.64 10.67
CA THR A 121 7.34 -8.18 10.56
C THR A 121 6.04 -7.54 10.12
N VAL A 122 5.44 -8.06 9.05
CA VAL A 122 4.17 -7.54 8.51
C VAL A 122 3.06 -7.67 9.55
N SER A 123 2.97 -8.80 10.25
CA SER A 123 1.95 -9.00 11.29
C SER A 123 2.05 -7.95 12.41
N ILE A 124 3.27 -7.62 12.84
CA ILE A 124 3.51 -6.59 13.87
C ILE A 124 3.15 -5.20 13.33
N GLU A 125 3.60 -4.87 12.12
CA GLU A 125 3.37 -3.57 11.48
C GLU A 125 1.86 -3.29 11.30
N PHE A 126 1.07 -4.32 10.99
CA PHE A 126 -0.37 -4.25 10.80
C PHE A 126 -1.16 -3.81 12.04
N LEU A 127 -0.53 -3.79 13.22
CA LEU A 127 -1.12 -3.18 14.41
C LEU A 127 -1.48 -1.69 14.17
N GLY A 128 -0.67 -0.96 13.40
CA GLY A 128 -0.89 0.45 13.07
C GLY A 128 -2.24 0.70 12.39
N PRO A 129 -2.50 0.11 11.21
CA PRO A 129 -3.79 0.18 10.52
C PRO A 129 -4.97 -0.29 11.37
N VAL A 130 -4.81 -1.36 12.15
CA VAL A 130 -5.88 -1.85 13.05
C VAL A 130 -6.24 -0.78 14.08
N ILE A 131 -5.25 -0.18 14.74
CA ILE A 131 -5.48 0.91 15.70
C ILE A 131 -6.14 2.10 15.00
N PHE A 132 -5.61 2.53 13.86
CA PHE A 132 -6.14 3.67 13.13
C PHE A 132 -7.61 3.48 12.72
N ALA A 133 -7.96 2.29 12.22
CA ALA A 133 -9.31 1.98 11.82
C ALA A 133 -10.25 1.78 13.03
N ALA A 134 -9.75 1.24 14.14
CA ALA A 134 -10.52 1.05 15.37
C ALA A 134 -10.93 2.38 16.04
N ILE A 135 -10.15 3.45 15.89
CA ILE A 135 -10.49 4.80 16.38
C ILE A 135 -11.81 5.30 15.77
N GLY A 136 -12.14 4.89 14.54
CA GLY A 136 -13.39 5.24 13.87
C GLY A 136 -14.61 4.44 14.34
N ILE A 137 -14.43 3.40 15.17
CA ILE A 137 -15.50 2.47 15.56
C ILE A 137 -15.98 2.80 16.98
N PRO A 138 -17.23 3.25 17.17
CA PRO A 138 -17.75 3.53 18.50
C PRO A 138 -17.95 2.26 19.35
N GLY A 139 -17.69 2.40 20.65
CA GLY A 139 -18.01 1.39 21.67
C GLY A 139 -16.94 0.30 21.90
N ILE A 140 -17.35 -0.82 22.50
CA ILE A 140 -16.44 -1.91 22.91
C ILE A 140 -15.83 -2.68 21.73
N LYS A 141 -16.45 -2.58 20.54
CA LYS A 141 -16.07 -3.34 19.35
C LYS A 141 -14.71 -2.89 18.79
N GLY A 142 -14.45 -1.59 18.74
CA GLY A 142 -13.13 -1.06 18.35
C GLY A 142 -12.04 -1.43 19.35
N LYS A 143 -12.36 -1.38 20.65
CA LYS A 143 -11.42 -1.80 21.71
C LYS A 143 -11.07 -3.28 21.60
N LEU A 144 -12.04 -4.13 21.30
CA LEU A 144 -11.82 -5.57 21.17
C LEU A 144 -10.93 -5.91 19.98
N SER A 145 -11.07 -5.24 18.82
CA SER A 145 -10.19 -5.52 17.68
C SER A 145 -8.74 -5.13 17.97
N VAL A 146 -8.51 -3.98 18.62
CA VAL A 146 -7.17 -3.59 19.07
C VAL A 146 -6.60 -4.60 20.07
N LEU A 147 -7.41 -5.06 21.03
CA LEU A 147 -6.98 -6.06 22.00
C LEU A 147 -6.57 -7.38 21.33
N VAL A 148 -7.34 -7.83 20.33
CA VAL A 148 -7.04 -9.05 19.57
C VAL A 148 -5.75 -8.88 18.76
N ALA A 149 -5.57 -7.75 18.07
CA ALA A 149 -4.33 -7.48 17.34
C ALA A 149 -3.12 -7.43 18.27
N PHE A 150 -3.25 -6.73 19.41
CA PHE A 150 -2.20 -6.64 20.41
C PHE A 150 -1.85 -8.01 20.99
N SER A 151 -2.85 -8.86 21.25
CA SER A 151 -2.64 -10.23 21.70
C SER A 151 -1.87 -11.05 20.67
N GLY A 152 -2.14 -10.85 19.38
CA GLY A 152 -1.39 -11.47 18.29
C GLY A 152 0.08 -11.04 18.26
N VAL A 153 0.33 -9.74 18.42
CA VAL A 153 1.70 -9.19 18.52
C VAL A 153 2.42 -9.73 19.75
N VAL A 154 1.76 -9.79 20.91
CA VAL A 154 2.35 -10.38 22.13
C VAL A 154 2.68 -11.85 21.94
N LEU A 155 1.82 -12.61 21.26
CA LEU A 155 2.09 -14.03 20.98
C LEU A 155 3.30 -14.20 20.05
N ILE A 156 3.40 -13.38 19.00
CA ILE A 156 4.56 -13.31 18.11
C ILE A 156 5.83 -12.92 18.87
N SER A 157 5.80 -11.81 19.61
CA SER A 157 6.99 -11.25 20.25
C SER A 157 7.42 -12.02 21.50
N GLY A 158 6.49 -12.58 22.26
CA GLY A 158 6.77 -13.25 23.53
C GLY A 158 7.09 -14.74 23.39
N PHE A 159 6.58 -15.40 22.35
CA PHE A 159 6.76 -16.85 22.16
C PHE A 159 7.30 -17.23 20.77
N GLY A 160 7.23 -16.32 19.79
CA GLY A 160 7.75 -16.53 18.44
C GLY A 160 9.15 -15.94 18.22
N LEU A 161 9.52 -14.90 18.97
CA LEU A 161 10.83 -14.24 18.89
C LEU A 161 11.66 -14.53 20.14
N ASP A 162 12.97 -14.69 19.93
CA ASP A 162 13.93 -14.71 21.03
C ASP A 162 14.30 -13.26 21.40
N LEU A 163 13.64 -12.73 22.42
CA LEU A 163 13.91 -11.37 22.91
C LEU A 163 15.26 -11.24 23.63
N GLY A 164 15.95 -12.35 23.93
CA GLY A 164 17.33 -12.35 24.38
C GLY A 164 18.32 -12.04 23.26
N ASP A 165 17.93 -12.28 22.00
CA ASP A 165 18.70 -11.87 20.83
C ASP A 165 18.48 -10.37 20.55
N SER A 166 19.54 -9.59 20.76
CA SER A 166 19.54 -8.14 20.51
C SER A 166 19.14 -7.79 19.07
N ARG A 167 19.44 -8.65 18.10
CA ARG A 167 19.05 -8.43 16.70
C ARG A 167 17.54 -8.49 16.51
N GLN A 168 16.88 -9.49 17.11
CA GLN A 168 15.43 -9.65 17.02
C GLN A 168 14.70 -8.56 17.78
N LEU A 169 15.21 -8.15 18.96
CA LEU A 169 14.67 -7.04 19.71
C LEU A 169 14.70 -5.72 18.91
N VAL A 170 15.83 -5.42 18.26
CA VAL A 170 15.94 -4.23 17.39
C VAL A 170 14.99 -4.33 16.20
N GLY A 171 14.84 -5.51 15.60
CA GLY A 171 13.88 -5.74 14.53
C GLY A 171 12.42 -5.51 14.98
N LEU A 172 12.06 -5.93 16.19
CA LEU A 172 10.73 -5.71 16.78
C LEU A 172 10.46 -4.21 16.98
N ILE A 173 11.44 -3.47 17.51
CA ILE A 173 11.33 -2.01 17.68
C ILE A 173 11.10 -1.34 16.32
N TRP A 174 11.86 -1.71 15.29
CA TRP A 174 11.67 -1.17 13.94
C TRP A 174 10.29 -1.49 13.37
N ALA A 175 9.77 -2.70 13.57
CA ALA A 175 8.43 -3.10 13.12
C ALA A 175 7.32 -2.28 13.81
N LEU A 176 7.46 -2.02 15.12
CA LEU A 176 6.53 -1.18 15.87
C LEU A 176 6.59 0.28 15.44
N VAL A 177 7.80 0.82 15.21
CA VAL A 177 7.99 2.17 14.67
C VAL A 177 7.36 2.29 13.27
N ALA A 178 7.55 1.29 12.41
CA ALA A 178 6.90 1.23 11.10
C ALA A 178 5.37 1.27 11.23
N GLY A 179 4.78 0.45 12.10
CA GLY A 179 3.35 0.48 12.40
C GLY A 179 2.86 1.85 12.89
N GLY A 180 3.63 2.54 13.73
CA GLY A 180 3.33 3.91 14.17
C GLY A 180 3.39 4.94 13.04
N LEU A 181 4.44 4.89 12.20
CA LEU A 181 4.58 5.74 11.02
C LEU A 181 3.48 5.48 9.98
N TRP A 182 2.96 4.25 9.93
CA TRP A 182 1.86 3.90 9.05
C TRP A 182 0.58 4.66 9.39
N VAL A 183 0.31 4.89 10.68
CA VAL A 183 -0.81 5.74 11.15
C VAL A 183 -0.65 7.18 10.64
N ALA A 184 0.56 7.73 10.75
CA ALA A 184 0.87 9.07 10.26
C ALA A 184 0.71 9.16 8.72
N TYR A 185 1.22 8.16 8.00
CA TYR A 185 1.04 8.00 6.56
C TYR A 185 -0.45 7.98 6.18
N MET A 186 -1.28 7.18 6.85
CA MET A 186 -2.72 7.09 6.56
C MET A 186 -3.43 8.42 6.83
N ALA A 187 -3.10 9.09 7.93
CA ALA A 187 -3.67 10.39 8.27
C ALA A 187 -3.32 11.48 7.25
N LEU A 188 -2.07 11.54 6.80
CA LEU A 188 -1.60 12.48 5.78
C LEU A 188 -2.14 12.11 4.38
N GLY A 189 -2.24 10.82 4.07
CA GLY A 189 -2.77 10.31 2.82
C GLY A 189 -4.20 10.77 2.57
N ARG A 190 -5.06 10.79 3.62
CA ARG A 190 -6.41 11.37 3.52
C ARG A 190 -6.40 12.83 3.09
N LYS A 191 -5.48 13.64 3.61
CA LYS A 191 -5.35 15.06 3.23
C LYS A 191 -4.93 15.21 1.78
N VAL A 192 -4.00 14.37 1.32
CA VAL A 192 -3.55 14.36 -0.09
C VAL A 192 -4.67 13.89 -1.03
N ALA A 193 -5.45 12.88 -0.64
CA ALA A 193 -6.54 12.33 -1.45
C ALA A 193 -7.65 13.36 -1.74
N VAL A 194 -8.02 14.19 -0.75
CA VAL A 194 -9.07 15.23 -0.88
C VAL A 194 -8.69 16.32 -1.90
N LEU A 195 -7.41 16.48 -2.22
CA LEU A 195 -6.95 17.45 -3.22
C LEU A 195 -7.19 17.00 -4.67
N GLY A 196 -7.73 15.79 -4.90
CA GLY A 196 -8.19 15.32 -6.21
C GLY A 196 -7.10 14.87 -7.19
N ARG A 197 -5.81 14.87 -6.77
CA ARG A 197 -4.66 14.48 -7.62
C ARG A 197 -3.74 13.47 -6.94
N GLY A 198 -4.33 12.42 -6.33
CA GLY A 198 -3.61 11.43 -5.51
C GLY A 198 -2.35 10.83 -6.14
N LEU A 199 -2.43 10.37 -7.41
CA LEU A 199 -1.26 9.78 -8.10
C LEU A 199 -0.16 10.81 -8.41
N ASP A 200 -0.52 12.05 -8.72
CA ASP A 200 0.45 13.10 -9.00
C ASP A 200 1.16 13.55 -7.71
N SER A 201 0.39 13.66 -6.62
CA SER A 201 0.92 13.90 -5.28
C SER A 201 1.79 12.76 -4.78
N LEU A 202 1.43 11.50 -5.04
CA LEU A 202 2.25 10.35 -4.67
C LEU A 202 3.59 10.34 -5.42
N ALA A 203 3.60 10.67 -6.71
CA ALA A 203 4.82 10.77 -7.49
C ALA A 203 5.82 11.78 -6.88
N ILE A 204 5.30 12.96 -6.52
CA ILE A 204 6.08 14.01 -5.84
C ILE A 204 6.53 13.55 -4.45
N ALA A 205 5.64 12.94 -3.68
CA ALA A 205 5.90 12.47 -2.32
C ALA A 205 7.03 11.45 -2.27
N VAL A 206 6.97 10.43 -3.13
CA VAL A 206 7.98 9.36 -3.19
C VAL A 206 9.32 9.92 -3.66
N LEU A 207 9.34 10.75 -4.71
CA LEU A 207 10.58 11.35 -5.20
C LEU A 207 11.20 12.28 -4.14
N PHE A 208 10.43 13.18 -3.55
CA PHE A 208 10.92 14.07 -2.49
C PHE A 208 11.45 13.28 -1.29
N GLY A 209 10.70 12.28 -0.82
CA GLY A 209 11.12 11.43 0.29
C GLY A 209 12.42 10.66 0.00
N SER A 210 12.62 10.22 -1.25
CA SER A 210 13.87 9.54 -1.64
C SER A 210 15.11 10.42 -1.49
N PHE A 211 14.99 11.75 -1.67
CA PHE A 211 16.10 12.66 -1.42
C PHE A 211 16.43 12.79 0.07
N LEU A 212 15.45 12.61 0.96
CA LEU A 212 15.70 12.61 2.41
C LEU A 212 16.44 11.35 2.88
N GLN A 213 16.28 10.24 2.16
CA GLN A 213 17.02 9.01 2.42
C GLN A 213 18.45 9.05 1.84
N LEU A 214 18.74 9.97 0.92
CA LEU A 214 20.01 10.05 0.20
C LEU A 214 21.26 10.09 1.12
N PRO A 215 21.31 10.89 2.20
CA PRO A 215 22.50 10.94 3.07
C PRO A 215 22.92 9.58 3.62
N PHE A 216 21.96 8.69 3.86
CA PHE A 216 22.20 7.35 4.38
C PHE A 216 22.65 6.37 3.29
N ALA A 217 22.25 6.60 2.03
CA ALA A 217 22.63 5.77 0.91
C ALA A 217 23.99 6.17 0.29
N ILE A 218 24.41 7.43 0.42
CA ILE A 218 25.66 7.98 -0.16
C ILE A 218 26.88 7.05 -0.01
N PRO A 219 27.15 6.46 1.17
CA PRO A 219 28.33 5.60 1.35
C PRO A 219 28.36 4.39 0.42
N GLU A 220 27.19 3.85 0.06
CA GLU A 220 27.05 2.64 -0.75
C GLU A 220 26.74 2.91 -2.23
N ILE A 221 26.42 4.16 -2.62
CA ILE A 221 26.16 4.54 -4.02
C ILE A 221 27.26 4.06 -4.98
N PRO A 222 28.57 4.23 -4.69
CA PRO A 222 29.62 3.73 -5.57
C PRO A 222 29.60 2.20 -5.76
N ALA A 223 29.22 1.45 -4.73
CA ALA A 223 29.10 -0.01 -4.80
C ALA A 223 27.87 -0.41 -5.63
N VAL A 224 26.75 0.30 -5.49
CA VAL A 224 25.54 0.10 -6.30
C VAL A 224 25.85 0.19 -7.80
N PHE A 225 26.60 1.20 -8.23
CA PHE A 225 26.94 1.39 -9.65
C PHE A 225 27.94 0.36 -10.21
N ARG A 226 28.59 -0.42 -9.34
CA ARG A 226 29.51 -1.50 -9.75
C ARG A 226 28.83 -2.87 -9.86
N ALA A 227 27.56 -2.99 -9.45
CA ALA A 227 26.80 -4.23 -9.47
C ALA A 227 25.55 -4.08 -10.37
N PRO A 228 25.67 -4.23 -11.70
CA PRO A 228 24.56 -4.09 -12.64
C PRO A 228 23.38 -5.02 -12.33
N GLU A 229 23.66 -6.24 -11.88
CA GLU A 229 22.67 -7.22 -11.44
C GLU A 229 21.85 -6.71 -10.26
N ALA A 230 22.47 -5.96 -9.33
CA ALA A 230 21.78 -5.41 -8.18
C ALA A 230 20.88 -4.23 -8.57
N ILE A 231 21.27 -3.45 -9.59
CA ILE A 231 20.40 -2.43 -10.17
C ILE A 231 19.17 -3.07 -10.84
N ALA A 232 19.37 -4.12 -11.64
CA ALA A 232 18.26 -4.83 -12.27
C ALA A 232 17.28 -5.42 -11.24
N LEU A 233 17.82 -6.04 -10.19
CA LEU A 233 17.03 -6.57 -9.08
C LEU A 233 16.31 -5.45 -8.31
N ALA A 234 16.96 -4.31 -8.08
CA ALA A 234 16.35 -3.16 -7.43
C ALA A 234 15.22 -2.54 -8.27
N ILE A 235 15.35 -2.52 -9.60
CA ILE A 235 14.27 -2.12 -10.51
C ILE A 235 13.10 -3.08 -10.37
N ALA A 236 13.34 -4.40 -10.45
CA ALA A 236 12.31 -5.42 -10.30
C ALA A 236 11.59 -5.29 -8.94
N MET A 237 12.37 -5.21 -7.85
CA MET A 237 11.86 -4.95 -6.49
C MET A 237 10.99 -3.70 -6.44
N SER A 238 11.46 -2.57 -7.00
CA SER A 238 10.74 -1.29 -6.95
C SER A 238 9.45 -1.31 -7.77
N VAL A 239 9.47 -1.99 -8.91
CA VAL A 239 8.28 -2.15 -9.77
C VAL A 239 7.24 -3.01 -9.05
N CYS A 240 7.66 -4.15 -8.49
CA CYS A 240 6.77 -5.08 -7.79
C CYS A 240 6.25 -4.52 -6.47
N SER A 241 7.08 -3.85 -5.67
CA SER A 241 6.71 -3.42 -4.32
C SER A 241 6.12 -2.01 -4.23
N SER A 242 6.35 -1.17 -5.24
CA SER A 242 5.91 0.24 -5.23
C SER A 242 5.10 0.59 -6.47
N PHE A 243 5.70 0.56 -7.66
CA PHE A 243 5.06 1.15 -8.85
C PHE A 243 3.73 0.45 -9.21
N ILE A 244 3.73 -0.87 -9.36
CA ILE A 244 2.52 -1.63 -9.68
C ILE A 244 1.51 -1.55 -8.53
N PRO A 245 1.88 -1.81 -7.26
CA PRO A 245 0.95 -1.71 -6.14
C PRO A 245 0.27 -0.34 -6.05
N TYR A 246 1.03 0.76 -6.14
CA TYR A 246 0.45 2.10 -6.08
C TYR A 246 -0.57 2.38 -7.20
N VAL A 247 -0.37 1.81 -8.38
CA VAL A 247 -1.32 1.94 -9.49
C VAL A 247 -2.57 1.10 -9.24
N LEU A 248 -2.39 -0.15 -8.84
CA LEU A 248 -3.49 -1.08 -8.59
C LEU A 248 -4.32 -0.68 -7.37
N GLU A 249 -3.70 -0.18 -6.31
CA GLU A 249 -4.35 0.35 -5.12
C GLU A 249 -5.37 1.44 -5.47
N GLN A 250 -5.03 2.34 -6.39
CA GLN A 250 -5.97 3.36 -6.88
C GLN A 250 -7.16 2.79 -7.64
N VAL A 251 -6.99 1.64 -8.31
CA VAL A 251 -8.09 0.94 -8.98
C VAL A 251 -8.99 0.26 -7.96
N VAL A 252 -8.40 -0.42 -6.97
CA VAL A 252 -9.12 -1.10 -5.88
C VAL A 252 -9.96 -0.10 -5.08
N LEU A 253 -9.39 1.03 -4.67
CA LEU A 253 -10.08 2.04 -3.87
C LEU A 253 -11.34 2.59 -4.53
N ARG A 254 -11.47 2.48 -5.86
CA ARG A 254 -12.65 2.93 -6.61
C ARG A 254 -13.74 1.88 -6.76
N GLY A 255 -13.48 0.62 -6.40
CA GLY A 255 -14.35 -0.50 -6.76
C GLY A 255 -14.68 -1.51 -5.65
N VAL A 256 -14.01 -1.48 -4.50
CA VAL A 256 -14.23 -2.46 -3.42
C VAL A 256 -15.12 -1.90 -2.31
N LYS A 257 -16.19 -2.63 -1.97
CA LYS A 257 -17.04 -2.31 -0.81
C LYS A 257 -16.29 -2.58 0.50
N ALA A 258 -16.50 -1.77 1.53
CA ALA A 258 -15.79 -1.86 2.81
C ALA A 258 -15.75 -3.27 3.44
N PRO A 259 -16.84 -4.06 3.47
CA PRO A 259 -16.78 -5.41 4.05
C PRO A 259 -15.86 -6.38 3.30
N LEU A 260 -15.73 -6.22 1.98
CA LEU A 260 -14.86 -7.06 1.17
C LEU A 260 -13.41 -6.60 1.28
N PHE A 261 -13.19 -5.29 1.34
CA PHE A 261 -11.88 -4.70 1.63
C PHE A 261 -11.32 -5.23 2.96
N ALA A 262 -12.17 -5.33 3.99
CA ALA A 262 -11.81 -5.90 5.28
C ALA A 262 -11.25 -7.32 5.22
N LEU A 263 -11.96 -8.18 4.51
CA LEU A 263 -11.58 -9.58 4.35
C LEU A 263 -10.27 -9.70 3.58
N LEU A 264 -10.13 -8.88 2.54
CA LEU A 264 -8.92 -8.87 1.71
C LEU A 264 -7.71 -8.33 2.48
N SER A 265 -7.85 -7.25 3.24
CA SER A 265 -6.79 -6.71 4.08
C SER A 265 -6.33 -7.71 5.16
N ALA A 266 -7.26 -8.51 5.71
CA ALA A 266 -6.94 -9.54 6.70
C ALA A 266 -6.08 -10.68 6.13
N LEU A 267 -6.09 -10.87 4.81
CA LEU A 267 -5.28 -11.88 4.13
C LEU A 267 -3.86 -11.39 3.80
N LEU A 268 -3.58 -10.08 3.88
CA LEU A 268 -2.25 -9.55 3.56
C LEU A 268 -1.13 -10.12 4.46
N PRO A 269 -1.29 -10.24 5.80
CA PRO A 269 -0.30 -10.91 6.64
C PRO A 269 -0.10 -12.40 6.26
N VAL A 270 -1.16 -13.09 5.84
CA VAL A 270 -1.05 -14.48 5.37
C VAL A 270 -0.24 -14.53 4.08
N THR A 271 -0.50 -13.62 3.13
CA THR A 271 0.23 -13.54 1.86
C THR A 271 1.71 -13.24 2.09
N SER A 272 2.05 -12.34 3.01
CA SER A 272 3.46 -12.03 3.31
C SER A 272 4.19 -13.21 3.95
N LEU A 273 3.51 -13.95 4.83
CA LEU A 273 4.05 -15.20 5.38
C LEU A 273 4.30 -16.22 4.28
N LEU A 274 3.35 -16.44 3.36
CA LEU A 274 3.52 -17.38 2.25
C LEU A 274 4.69 -16.99 1.35
N VAL A 275 4.86 -15.70 1.06
CA VAL A 275 6.02 -15.22 0.31
C VAL A 275 7.33 -15.45 1.09
N GLY A 276 7.35 -15.17 2.40
CA GLY A 276 8.50 -15.46 3.26
C GLY A 276 8.85 -16.95 3.29
N LEU A 277 7.85 -17.83 3.34
CA LEU A 277 8.04 -19.27 3.31
C LEU A 277 8.58 -19.75 1.94
N LEU A 278 7.97 -19.30 0.84
CA LEU A 278 8.28 -19.80 -0.51
C LEU A 278 9.57 -19.21 -1.07
N MET A 279 9.77 -17.89 -0.94
CA MET A 279 10.94 -17.20 -1.52
C MET A 279 12.13 -17.20 -0.57
N LEU A 280 11.89 -17.03 0.74
CA LEU A 280 12.95 -16.83 1.74
C LEU A 280 13.20 -18.07 2.61
N ARG A 281 12.41 -19.13 2.42
CA ARG A 281 12.46 -20.39 3.22
C ARG A 281 12.33 -20.14 4.73
N GLN A 282 11.56 -19.11 5.10
CA GLN A 282 11.29 -18.77 6.50
C GLN A 282 10.15 -19.65 7.03
N ILE A 283 10.49 -20.63 7.87
CA ILE A 283 9.51 -21.54 8.48
C ILE A 283 8.98 -20.88 9.76
N PRO A 284 7.68 -20.54 9.85
CA PRO A 284 7.14 -19.89 11.02
C PRO A 284 7.00 -20.86 12.19
N THR A 285 7.16 -20.34 13.40
CA THR A 285 6.85 -21.06 14.63
C THR A 285 5.32 -21.15 14.85
N PRO A 286 4.83 -22.11 15.67
CA PRO A 286 3.41 -22.16 16.04
C PRO A 286 2.91 -20.87 16.70
N ALA A 287 3.77 -20.18 17.46
CA ALA A 287 3.45 -18.89 18.07
C ALA A 287 3.28 -17.79 17.02
N GLU A 288 4.17 -17.71 16.04
CA GLU A 288 4.04 -16.76 14.92
C GLU A 288 2.77 -17.01 14.10
N LEU A 289 2.44 -18.27 13.83
CA LEU A 289 1.19 -18.64 13.16
C LEU A 289 -0.05 -18.22 13.98
N GLY A 290 -0.07 -18.53 15.28
CA GLY A 290 -1.16 -18.14 16.16
C GLY A 290 -1.33 -16.62 16.23
N GLY A 291 -0.23 -15.88 16.34
CA GLY A 291 -0.30 -14.43 16.42
C GLY A 291 -0.71 -13.77 15.11
N LEU A 292 -0.26 -14.32 13.96
CA LEU A 292 -0.73 -13.90 12.64
C LEU A 292 -2.23 -14.12 12.49
N VAL A 293 -2.76 -15.27 12.92
CA VAL A 293 -4.21 -15.54 12.89
C VAL A 293 -4.96 -14.50 13.71
N LEU A 294 -4.48 -14.16 14.92
CA LEU A 294 -5.09 -13.12 15.75
C LEU A 294 -5.06 -11.75 15.07
N VAL A 295 -3.93 -11.34 14.48
CA VAL A 295 -3.82 -10.08 13.75
C VAL A 295 -4.77 -10.05 12.54
N SER A 296 -4.81 -11.10 11.74
CA SER A 296 -5.74 -11.23 10.61
C SER A 296 -7.21 -11.13 11.06
N LEU A 297 -7.58 -11.78 12.17
CA LEU A 297 -8.92 -11.67 12.74
C LEU A 297 -9.24 -10.23 13.18
N ALA A 298 -8.29 -9.56 13.82
CA ALA A 298 -8.46 -8.17 14.22
C ALA A 298 -8.67 -7.22 13.04
N VAL A 299 -7.92 -7.40 11.94
CA VAL A 299 -8.13 -6.65 10.69
C VAL A 299 -9.53 -6.89 10.15
N ALA A 300 -9.95 -8.16 10.04
CA ALA A 300 -11.29 -8.52 9.56
C ALA A 300 -12.40 -7.91 10.42
N MET A 301 -12.24 -7.89 11.75
CA MET A 301 -13.20 -7.28 12.68
C MET A 301 -13.31 -5.76 12.49
N THR A 302 -12.19 -5.09 12.23
CA THR A 302 -12.12 -3.63 12.19
C THR A 302 -12.73 -3.08 10.91
N TYR A 303 -12.43 -3.68 9.76
CA TYR A 303 -12.84 -3.13 8.46
C TYR A 303 -14.23 -3.61 7.99
N ARG A 304 -14.83 -4.63 8.62
CA ARG A 304 -16.14 -5.19 8.19
C ARG A 304 -17.31 -4.21 8.37
N ARG A 305 -17.11 -3.09 9.08
CA ARG A 305 -18.18 -2.14 9.45
C ARG A 305 -17.80 -0.66 9.33
N SER A 306 -16.68 -0.33 8.69
CA SER A 306 -16.35 1.04 8.28
C SER A 306 -17.01 1.44 6.97
#